data_AF-A0A966KWX1-F1
#
_entry.id   AF-A0A966KWX1-F1
#
_cell.length_a   1.000
_cell.length_b   1.000
_cell.length_c   1.000
_cell.angle_alpha   90.00
_cell.angle_beta   90.00
_cell.angle_gamma   90.00
#
_symmetry.space_group_name_H-M   'P 1'
#
loop_
_entity.id
_entity.type
_entity.pdbx_description
1 polymer ?
#
loop_
_entity_poly.entity_id
_entity_poly.type
_entity_poly.pdbx_seq_one_letter_code
_entity_poly.pdbx_strand_id
1 'polypeptide(L)'
;MTAPALKQQVAVCIGKAGQTVGQLSYVKEGAREYSAFAYDNAWLSDPARFEVSPDLALVSGQQVRRAPSKIDSCFHHALADTEPDAWGRRVIARAHARARKTSPQLKALNAFDYLSAVDDFSRMGALRLQHGSGAFLQTVDEGQRATPPLVDLLRIFEASRAVEGGQETAEDLRYLQG
;
A
#
# COMPACT_ATOMS: atom_id res chain seq x y z
N MET A 1 -4.15 23.42 -20.28
CA MET A 1 -5.19 22.52 -19.74
C MET A 1 -4.55 21.72 -18.62
N THR A 2 -5.02 21.87 -17.39
CA THR A 2 -4.51 21.13 -16.22
C THR A 2 -4.90 19.66 -16.37
N ALA A 3 -3.96 18.73 -16.18
CA ALA A 3 -4.27 17.30 -16.21
C ALA A 3 -5.34 16.98 -15.14
N PRO A 4 -6.34 16.12 -15.45
CA PRO A 4 -7.40 15.77 -14.50
C PRO A 4 -6.82 15.09 -13.25
N ALA A 5 -7.43 15.36 -12.09
CA ALA A 5 -7.04 14.74 -10.84
C ALA A 5 -7.19 13.21 -10.91
N LEU A 6 -6.16 12.48 -10.50
CA LEU A 6 -6.23 11.04 -10.28
C LEU A 6 -6.93 10.80 -8.95
N LYS A 7 -7.93 9.92 -8.95
CA LYS A 7 -8.62 9.46 -7.74
C LYS A 7 -8.61 7.94 -7.70
N GLN A 8 -8.15 7.38 -6.58
CA GLN A 8 -8.14 5.94 -6.31
C GLN A 8 -8.88 5.68 -4.99
N GLN A 9 -9.59 4.56 -4.90
CA GLN A 9 -10.37 4.21 -3.71
C GLN A 9 -10.28 2.71 -3.44
N VAL A 10 -10.19 2.35 -2.16
CA VAL A 10 -10.21 0.97 -1.66
C VAL A 10 -10.98 0.89 -0.36
N ALA A 11 -11.62 -0.25 -0.12
CA ALA A 11 -12.13 -0.56 1.20
C ALA A 11 -10.96 -0.90 2.12
N VAL A 12 -11.05 -0.46 3.37
CA VAL A 12 -10.15 -0.83 4.44
C VAL A 12 -10.90 -1.79 5.33
N CYS A 13 -10.30 -2.96 5.51
CA CYS A 13 -10.83 -4.05 6.30
C CYS A 13 -9.91 -4.35 7.48
N ILE A 14 -10.40 -5.04 8.49
CA ILE A 14 -9.61 -5.45 9.64
C ILE A 14 -9.67 -6.97 9.90
N GLY A 15 -8.51 -7.52 10.22
CA GLY A 15 -8.33 -8.89 10.67
C GLY A 15 -8.56 -9.95 9.59
N LYS A 16 -8.46 -11.22 10.00
CA LYS A 16 -8.60 -12.37 9.09
C LYS A 16 -9.99 -12.48 8.47
N ALA A 17 -11.03 -12.12 9.23
CA ALA A 17 -12.41 -12.10 8.76
C ALA A 17 -12.67 -11.03 7.70
N GLY A 18 -11.77 -10.04 7.55
CA GLY A 18 -11.91 -8.99 6.54
C GLY A 18 -13.09 -8.05 6.81
N GLN A 19 -13.42 -7.79 8.08
CA GLN A 19 -14.52 -6.91 8.42
C GLN A 19 -14.23 -5.50 7.91
N THR A 20 -15.10 -4.94 7.07
CA THR A 20 -14.93 -3.58 6.55
C THR A 20 -15.05 -2.56 7.68
N VAL A 21 -14.01 -1.73 7.83
CA VAL A 21 -14.00 -0.63 8.81
C VAL A 21 -14.30 0.72 8.15
N GLY A 22 -13.99 0.86 6.86
CA GLY A 22 -14.20 2.10 6.13
C GLY A 22 -13.65 2.09 4.72
N GLN A 23 -13.54 3.28 4.14
CA GLN A 23 -13.03 3.49 2.79
C GLN A 23 -11.89 4.51 2.82
N LEU A 24 -10.78 4.14 2.17
CA LEU A 24 -9.67 5.03 1.88
C LEU A 24 -9.85 5.59 0.47
N SER A 25 -9.77 6.91 0.35
CA SER A 25 -9.68 7.64 -0.91
C SER A 25 -8.33 8.31 -1.01
N TYR A 26 -7.65 8.16 -2.13
CA TYR A 26 -6.42 8.86 -2.48
C TYR A 26 -6.67 9.77 -3.67
N VAL A 27 -6.15 11.00 -3.59
CA VAL A 27 -6.27 12.01 -4.64
C VAL A 27 -4.89 12.59 -4.95
N LYS A 28 -4.57 12.65 -6.25
CA LYS A 28 -3.39 13.33 -6.79
C LYS A 28 -3.79 14.34 -7.84
N GLU A 29 -3.47 15.61 -7.57
CA GLU A 29 -3.72 16.75 -8.46
C GLU A 29 -2.40 17.51 -8.69
N GLY A 30 -1.77 17.28 -9.84
CA GLY A 30 -0.43 17.79 -10.11
C GLY A 30 0.58 17.28 -9.09
N ALA A 31 1.19 18.20 -8.33
CA ALA A 31 2.13 17.88 -7.25
C ALA A 31 1.48 17.68 -5.87
N ARG A 32 0.17 17.91 -5.76
CA ARG A 32 -0.56 17.76 -4.49
C ARG A 32 -1.09 16.34 -4.37
N GLU A 33 -0.78 15.69 -3.26
CA GLU A 33 -1.27 14.36 -2.91
C GLU A 33 -1.88 14.41 -1.52
N TYR A 34 -3.05 13.80 -1.34
CA TYR A 34 -3.71 13.68 -0.04
C TYR A 34 -4.59 12.43 0.01
N SER A 35 -4.91 12.01 1.23
CA SER A 35 -5.87 10.95 1.45
C SER A 35 -7.08 11.44 2.24
N ALA A 36 -8.18 10.72 2.12
CA ALA A 36 -9.33 10.87 2.97
C ALA A 36 -9.83 9.49 3.39
N PHE A 37 -10.23 9.37 4.65
CA PHE A 37 -10.80 8.15 5.19
C PHE A 37 -12.21 8.43 5.69
N ALA A 38 -13.15 7.54 5.39
CA ALA A 38 -14.45 7.55 6.05
C ALA A 38 -14.71 6.18 6.65
N TYR A 39 -15.14 6.17 7.91
CA TYR A 39 -15.65 4.96 8.53
C TYR A 39 -16.92 4.48 7.83
N ASP A 40 -17.08 3.17 7.78
CA ASP A 40 -18.33 2.55 7.35
C ASP A 40 -19.39 2.74 8.44
N ASN A 41 -20.65 2.96 8.05
CA ASN A 41 -21.74 3.15 9.01
C ASN A 41 -21.97 1.91 9.88
N ALA A 42 -21.71 0.71 9.34
CA ALA A 42 -21.77 -0.53 10.11
C ALA A 42 -20.69 -0.56 11.20
N TRP A 43 -19.47 -0.09 10.89
CA TRP A 43 -18.40 0.03 11.89
C TRP A 43 -18.72 1.09 12.94
N LEU A 44 -19.23 2.26 12.55
CA LEU A 44 -19.63 3.31 13.49
C LEU A 44 -20.74 2.86 14.46
N SER A 45 -21.55 1.87 14.06
CA SER A 45 -22.63 1.31 14.88
C SER A 45 -22.22 0.04 15.63
N ASP A 46 -21.05 -0.53 15.33
CA ASP A 46 -20.57 -1.78 15.91
C ASP A 46 -20.26 -1.59 17.41
N PRO A 47 -20.69 -2.49 18.31
CA PRO A 47 -20.29 -2.46 19.73
C PRO A 47 -18.79 -2.64 19.96
N ALA A 48 -18.08 -3.33 19.05
CA ALA A 48 -16.64 -3.56 19.10
C ALA A 48 -15.83 -2.48 18.38
N ARG A 49 -16.47 -1.38 17.94
CA ARG A 49 -15.79 -0.30 17.23
C ARG A 49 -14.72 0.37 18.07
N PHE A 50 -13.71 0.86 17.38
CA PHE A 50 -12.67 1.71 17.95
C PHE A 50 -12.09 2.62 16.86
N GLU A 51 -11.37 3.64 17.30
CA GLU A 51 -10.60 4.53 16.42
C GLU A 51 -9.44 3.73 15.80
N VAL A 52 -9.53 3.46 14.49
CA VAL A 52 -8.52 2.68 13.75
C VAL A 52 -7.13 3.33 13.80
N SER A 53 -7.10 4.64 13.97
CA SER A 53 -5.88 5.44 14.10
C SER A 53 -6.15 6.57 15.09
N PRO A 54 -5.15 7.04 15.88
CA PRO A 54 -5.34 8.14 16.82
C PRO A 54 -5.72 9.48 16.16
N ASP A 55 -5.47 9.63 14.86
CA ASP A 55 -5.89 10.77 14.03
C ASP A 55 -7.20 10.52 13.26
N LEU A 56 -7.98 9.48 13.61
CA LEU A 56 -9.26 9.13 12.99
C LEU A 56 -10.37 8.98 14.03
N ALA A 57 -11.04 10.09 14.33
CA ALA A 57 -12.18 10.11 15.25
C ALA A 57 -13.36 9.30 14.72
N LEU A 58 -14.12 8.63 15.59
CA LEU A 58 -15.33 7.86 15.24
C LEU A 58 -16.51 8.75 14.84
N VAL A 59 -16.39 9.41 13.68
CA VAL A 59 -17.40 10.30 13.11
C VAL A 59 -17.78 9.86 11.70
N SER A 60 -19.01 10.18 11.31
CA SER A 60 -19.47 10.03 9.93
C SER A 60 -18.79 11.04 9.01
N GLY A 61 -18.56 10.66 7.77
CA GLY A 61 -17.99 11.54 6.74
C GLY A 61 -16.49 11.35 6.53
N GLN A 62 -15.96 12.09 5.57
CA GLN A 62 -14.56 11.99 5.15
C GLN A 62 -13.66 12.83 6.06
N GLN A 63 -12.67 12.20 6.66
CA GLN A 63 -11.59 12.82 7.40
C GLN A 63 -10.37 12.92 6.48
N VAL A 64 -9.96 14.14 6.15
CA VAL A 64 -8.91 14.40 5.15
C VAL A 64 -7.57 14.54 5.85
N ARG A 65 -6.55 13.86 5.32
CA ARG A 65 -5.17 14.04 5.73
C ARG A 65 -4.30 14.50 4.59
N ARG A 66 -3.54 15.55 4.86
CA ARG A 66 -2.51 16.12 3.98
C ARG A 66 -1.16 15.95 4.66
N ALA A 67 -0.16 15.53 3.90
CA ALA A 67 1.20 15.41 4.41
C ALA A 67 1.71 16.81 4.85
N PRO A 68 2.19 16.97 6.09
CA PRO A 68 2.76 18.24 6.56
C PRO A 68 3.97 18.69 5.74
N SER A 69 4.77 17.73 5.26
CA SER A 69 5.91 17.96 4.36
C SER A 69 5.99 16.87 3.28
N LYS A 70 6.96 16.98 2.37
CA LYS A 70 7.17 15.99 1.30
C LYS A 70 7.68 14.64 1.77
N ILE A 71 8.28 14.58 2.96
CA ILE A 71 8.81 13.33 3.53
C ILE A 71 7.78 12.61 4.40
N ASP A 72 6.72 13.32 4.82
CA ASP A 72 5.64 12.72 5.58
C ASP A 72 4.70 11.94 4.65
N SER A 73 4.16 10.84 5.19
CA SER A 73 3.07 10.13 4.52
C SER A 73 1.90 11.07 4.25
N CYS A 74 1.08 10.79 3.23
CA CYS A 74 -0.23 11.42 3.06
C CYS A 74 -1.38 10.63 3.71
N PHE A 75 -1.11 9.46 4.30
CA PHE A 75 -2.09 8.56 4.93
C PHE A 75 -2.15 8.73 6.45
N HIS A 76 -3.31 8.45 7.05
CA HIS A 76 -3.48 8.47 8.51
C HIS A 76 -2.55 7.46 9.17
N HIS A 77 -2.15 7.71 10.43
CA HIS A 77 -1.01 7.03 11.06
C HIS A 77 -1.06 5.50 10.92
N ALA A 78 -2.18 4.88 11.25
CA ALA A 78 -2.32 3.43 11.15
C ALA A 78 -2.14 2.88 9.72
N LEU A 79 -2.51 3.64 8.68
CA LEU A 79 -2.27 3.25 7.29
C LEU A 79 -0.83 3.54 6.86
N ALA A 80 -0.27 4.67 7.31
CA ALA A 80 1.12 5.07 7.06
C ALA A 80 2.10 4.03 7.61
N ASP A 81 1.82 3.45 8.78
CA ASP A 81 2.63 2.39 9.39
C ASP A 81 2.64 1.08 8.56
N THR A 82 1.71 0.93 7.60
CA THR A 82 1.67 -0.21 6.68
C THR A 82 2.33 0.08 5.33
N GLU A 83 2.81 1.29 5.10
CA GLU A 83 3.57 1.62 3.90
C GLU A 83 4.92 0.89 3.90
N PRO A 84 5.48 0.59 2.71
CA PRO A 84 6.81 0.02 2.66
C PRO A 84 7.84 1.04 3.17
N ASP A 85 8.85 0.53 3.87
CA ASP A 85 9.98 1.32 4.34
C ASP A 85 10.84 1.83 3.17
N ALA A 86 11.92 2.56 3.48
CA ALA A 86 12.80 3.11 2.46
C ALA A 86 13.48 2.04 1.57
N TRP A 87 13.73 0.85 2.10
CA TRP A 87 14.32 -0.25 1.34
C TRP A 87 13.28 -0.92 0.43
N GLY A 88 12.10 -1.24 0.94
CA GLY A 88 10.99 -1.80 0.16
C GLY A 88 10.54 -0.84 -0.96
N ARG A 89 10.45 0.47 -0.68
CA ARG A 89 10.21 1.49 -1.71
C ARG A 89 11.26 1.46 -2.81
N ARG A 90 12.54 1.23 -2.48
CA ARG A 90 13.62 1.13 -3.47
C ARG A 90 13.43 -0.09 -4.38
N VAL A 91 13.08 -1.25 -3.82
CA VAL A 91 12.78 -2.47 -4.58
C VAL A 91 11.64 -2.22 -5.57
N ILE A 92 10.50 -1.70 -5.07
CA ILE A 92 9.32 -1.37 -5.88
C ILE A 92 9.67 -0.36 -6.99
N ALA A 93 10.40 0.71 -6.65
CA ALA A 93 10.79 1.74 -7.60
C ALA A 93 11.69 1.19 -8.71
N ARG A 94 12.65 0.31 -8.39
CA ARG A 94 13.55 -0.30 -9.39
C ARG A 94 12.82 -1.27 -10.31
N ALA A 95 11.95 -2.11 -9.76
CA ALA A 95 11.10 -3.00 -10.55
C ALA A 95 10.23 -2.20 -11.54
N HIS A 96 9.57 -1.17 -11.04
CA HIS A 96 8.74 -0.31 -11.86
C HIS A 96 9.55 0.47 -12.92
N ALA A 97 10.74 0.97 -12.57
CA ALA A 97 11.63 1.64 -13.54
C ALA A 97 12.05 0.71 -14.68
N ARG A 98 12.29 -0.58 -14.40
CA ARG A 98 12.56 -1.59 -15.44
C ARG A 98 11.32 -1.83 -16.31
N ALA A 99 10.15 -2.02 -15.71
CA ALA A 99 8.90 -2.22 -16.45
C ALA A 99 8.61 -1.04 -17.40
N ARG A 100 8.90 0.20 -16.98
CA ARG A 100 8.76 1.40 -17.83
C ARG A 100 9.64 1.38 -19.09
N LYS A 101 10.78 0.67 -19.09
CA LYS A 101 11.64 0.55 -20.28
C LYS A 101 10.95 -0.21 -21.40
N THR A 102 10.15 -1.22 -21.04
CA THR A 102 9.39 -2.06 -21.98
C THR A 102 7.92 -1.64 -22.11
N SER A 103 7.46 -0.70 -21.27
CA SER A 103 6.10 -0.18 -21.27
C SER A 103 6.09 1.32 -20.93
N PRO A 104 6.40 2.19 -21.91
CA PRO A 104 6.52 3.64 -21.71
C PRO A 104 5.23 4.32 -21.21
N GLN A 105 4.08 3.69 -21.41
CA GLN A 105 2.77 4.14 -20.95
C GLN A 105 2.58 4.08 -19.42
N LEU A 106 3.44 3.32 -18.72
CA LEU A 106 3.40 3.25 -17.27
C LEU A 106 3.76 4.61 -16.65
N LYS A 107 2.81 5.15 -15.89
CA LYS A 107 2.92 6.45 -15.18
C LYS A 107 3.91 6.34 -14.02
N ALA A 108 4.44 7.47 -13.55
CA ALA A 108 5.29 7.46 -12.36
C ALA A 108 4.51 6.99 -11.13
N LEU A 109 5.16 6.21 -10.26
CA LEU A 109 4.57 5.74 -9.00
C LEU A 109 4.15 6.92 -8.12
N ASN A 110 3.04 6.74 -7.43
CA ASN A 110 2.49 7.67 -6.46
C ASN A 110 2.39 7.00 -5.07
N ALA A 111 2.03 7.75 -4.02
CA ALA A 111 1.99 7.21 -2.65
C ALA A 111 1.05 6.00 -2.50
N PHE A 112 -0.11 6.02 -3.19
CA PHE A 112 -1.05 4.91 -3.18
C PHE A 112 -0.51 3.66 -3.87
N ASP A 113 0.29 3.82 -4.93
CA ASP A 113 0.92 2.69 -5.61
C ASP A 113 1.92 1.97 -4.69
N TYR A 114 2.65 2.71 -3.84
CA TYR A 114 3.53 2.10 -2.84
C TYR A 114 2.76 1.39 -1.74
N LEU A 115 1.72 2.04 -1.17
CA LEU A 115 0.86 1.43 -0.16
C LEU A 115 0.22 0.13 -0.69
N SER A 116 -0.19 0.13 -1.95
CA SER A 116 -0.86 -0.99 -2.63
C SER A 116 0.09 -2.06 -3.17
N ALA A 117 1.40 -1.86 -3.08
CA ALA A 117 2.40 -2.83 -3.52
C ALA A 117 2.87 -3.75 -2.39
N VAL A 118 2.45 -3.48 -1.15
CA VAL A 118 2.76 -4.33 0.01
C VAL A 118 1.80 -5.52 0.02
N ASP A 119 2.38 -6.71 0.04
CA ASP A 119 1.67 -8.00 0.18
C ASP A 119 0.76 -8.01 1.41
N ASP A 120 -0.49 -8.46 1.24
CA ASP A 120 -1.51 -8.40 2.28
C ASP A 120 -1.23 -9.38 3.43
N PHE A 121 -0.58 -10.51 3.14
CA PHE A 121 -0.23 -11.49 4.17
C PHE A 121 0.87 -11.00 5.12
N SER A 122 1.87 -10.30 4.59
CA SER A 122 3.02 -9.77 5.33
C SER A 122 2.86 -8.32 5.77
N ARG A 123 1.75 -7.66 5.42
CA ARG A 123 1.42 -6.31 5.86
C ARG A 123 1.39 -6.23 7.39
N MET A 124 2.08 -5.24 7.94
CA MET A 124 2.08 -5.00 9.38
C MET A 124 0.68 -4.65 9.91
N GLY A 125 0.37 -5.19 11.09
CA GLY A 125 -0.89 -4.93 11.78
C GLY A 125 -2.05 -5.76 11.24
N ALA A 126 -3.27 -5.26 11.44
CA ALA A 126 -4.50 -5.98 11.08
C ALA A 126 -5.25 -5.34 9.91
N LEU A 127 -4.79 -4.19 9.41
CA LEU A 127 -5.44 -3.48 8.31
C LEU A 127 -5.15 -4.18 6.99
N ARG A 128 -6.20 -4.36 6.20
CA ARG A 128 -6.18 -5.01 4.89
C ARG A 128 -6.83 -4.08 3.88
N LEU A 129 -6.35 -4.09 2.66
CA LEU A 129 -6.87 -3.23 1.59
C LEU A 129 -7.60 -4.09 0.57
N GLN A 130 -8.80 -3.68 0.19
CA GLN A 130 -9.66 -4.45 -0.69
C GLN A 130 -10.11 -3.61 -1.89
N HIS A 131 -10.01 -4.18 -3.08
CA HIS A 131 -10.58 -3.62 -4.30
C HIS A 131 -12.10 -3.52 -4.18
N GLY A 132 -12.71 -2.62 -4.95
CA GLY A 132 -14.19 -2.54 -5.05
C GLY A 132 -14.85 -3.83 -5.55
N SER A 133 -14.10 -4.77 -6.13
CA SER A 133 -14.56 -6.11 -6.53
C SER A 133 -14.63 -7.12 -5.38
N GLY A 134 -14.09 -6.79 -4.19
CA GLY A 134 -14.03 -7.69 -3.03
C GLY A 134 -12.73 -8.50 -2.89
N ALA A 135 -11.80 -8.42 -3.85
CA ALA A 135 -10.49 -9.04 -3.73
C ALA A 135 -9.52 -8.18 -2.91
N PHE A 136 -8.74 -8.78 -2.01
CA PHE A 136 -7.68 -8.08 -1.27
C PHE A 136 -6.51 -7.73 -2.21
N LEU A 137 -5.92 -6.55 -2.02
CA LEU A 137 -4.75 -6.11 -2.79
C LEU A 137 -3.55 -7.03 -2.51
N GLN A 138 -2.72 -7.30 -3.51
CA GLN A 138 -1.48 -8.09 -3.36
C GLN A 138 -1.69 -9.37 -2.55
N THR A 139 -2.64 -10.18 -3.00
CA THR A 139 -2.85 -11.53 -2.50
C THR A 139 -2.44 -12.53 -3.58
N VAL A 140 -1.94 -13.68 -3.13
CA VAL A 140 -1.69 -14.87 -3.95
C VAL A 140 -2.68 -15.96 -3.59
N ASP A 141 -2.84 -16.95 -4.48
CA ASP A 141 -3.72 -18.09 -4.22
C ASP A 141 -3.33 -18.84 -2.94
N GLU A 142 -4.31 -19.47 -2.29
CA GLU A 142 -4.08 -20.23 -1.05
C GLU A 142 -2.97 -21.28 -1.23
N GLY A 143 -1.98 -21.26 -0.33
CA GLY A 143 -0.82 -22.15 -0.36
C GLY A 143 0.39 -21.60 -1.13
N GLN A 144 0.24 -20.50 -1.86
CA GLN A 144 1.35 -19.74 -2.41
C GLN A 144 1.78 -18.64 -1.43
N ARG A 145 3.03 -18.19 -1.55
CA ARG A 145 3.50 -16.99 -0.86
C ARG A 145 4.14 -16.09 -1.90
N ALA A 146 3.68 -14.85 -1.97
CA ALA A 146 4.43 -13.78 -2.62
C ALA A 146 5.72 -13.57 -1.80
N THR A 147 5.63 -13.26 -0.51
CA THR A 147 6.82 -13.03 0.31
C THR A 147 7.76 -14.25 0.32
N PRO A 148 9.05 -14.07 -0.04
CA PRO A 148 10.06 -15.11 0.01
C PRO A 148 10.06 -15.88 1.33
N PRO A 149 10.02 -17.23 1.30
CA PRO A 149 10.00 -17.99 2.52
C PRO A 149 11.39 -17.93 3.18
N LEU A 150 11.41 -17.89 4.52
CA LEU A 150 12.66 -17.86 5.29
C LEU A 150 13.58 -19.05 4.99
N VAL A 151 13.10 -20.14 4.39
CA VAL A 151 13.94 -21.29 4.03
C VAL A 151 14.94 -20.98 2.91
N ASP A 152 14.73 -19.90 2.16
CA ASP A 152 15.60 -19.45 1.07
C ASP A 152 16.50 -18.27 1.50
N LEU A 153 17.03 -18.29 2.74
CA LEU A 153 17.86 -17.20 3.29
C LEU A 153 19.00 -16.78 2.37
N LEU A 154 19.69 -17.74 1.75
CA LEU A 154 20.80 -17.44 0.84
C LEU A 154 20.32 -16.63 -0.35
N ARG A 155 19.20 -17.01 -0.96
CA ARG A 155 18.61 -16.30 -2.10
C ARG A 155 18.12 -14.91 -1.70
N ILE A 156 17.51 -14.78 -0.52
CA ILE A 156 17.12 -13.47 0.04
C ILE A 156 18.35 -12.58 0.20
N PHE A 157 19.42 -13.10 0.80
CA PHE A 157 20.66 -12.38 0.99
C PHE A 157 21.30 -11.92 -0.33
N GLU A 158 21.42 -12.82 -1.30
CA GLU A 158 22.02 -12.53 -2.61
C GLU A 158 21.22 -11.47 -3.37
N ALA A 159 19.90 -11.63 -3.47
CA ALA A 159 19.02 -10.67 -4.13
C ALA A 159 19.06 -9.30 -3.43
N SER A 160 19.05 -9.29 -2.10
CA SER A 160 19.12 -8.05 -1.31
C SER A 160 20.45 -7.32 -1.54
N ARG A 161 21.56 -8.07 -1.53
CA ARG A 161 22.91 -7.53 -1.81
C ARG A 161 23.02 -7.00 -3.23
N ALA A 162 22.40 -7.67 -4.20
CA ALA A 162 22.37 -7.19 -5.58
C ALA A 162 21.62 -5.84 -5.70
N VAL A 163 20.51 -5.67 -4.97
CA VAL A 163 19.81 -4.37 -4.89
C VAL A 163 20.67 -3.31 -4.20
N GLU A 164 21.35 -3.64 -3.11
CA GLU A 164 22.25 -2.68 -2.44
C GLU A 164 23.41 -2.26 -3.33
N GLY A 165 24.00 -3.20 -4.08
CA GLY A 165 25.10 -2.96 -5.02
C GLY A 165 24.70 -2.36 -6.37
N GLY A 166 23.39 -2.27 -6.68
CA GLY A 166 22.93 -1.79 -8.00
C GLY A 166 23.13 -2.79 -9.14
N GLN A 167 23.23 -4.07 -8.81
CA GLN A 167 23.53 -5.18 -9.73
C GLN A 167 22.34 -6.15 -9.89
N GLU A 168 21.16 -5.79 -9.38
CA GLU A 168 20.00 -6.67 -9.36
C GLU A 168 19.51 -7.03 -10.77
N THR A 169 18.97 -8.24 -10.91
CA THR A 169 18.29 -8.71 -12.10
C THR A 169 16.78 -8.47 -12.00
N ALA A 170 16.05 -8.72 -13.10
CA ALA A 170 14.59 -8.72 -13.06
C ALA A 170 14.01 -9.90 -12.27
N GLU A 171 14.78 -10.97 -12.07
CA GLU A 171 14.40 -12.09 -11.21
C GLU A 171 14.56 -11.72 -9.75
N ASP A 172 15.66 -11.08 -9.36
CA ASP A 172 15.89 -10.61 -7.99
C ASP A 172 14.76 -9.65 -7.56
N LEU A 173 14.38 -8.72 -8.43
CA LEU A 173 13.31 -7.77 -8.14
C LEU A 173 11.94 -8.44 -8.02
N ARG A 174 11.59 -9.38 -8.91
CA ARG A 174 10.34 -10.15 -8.78
C ARG A 174 10.33 -10.93 -7.47
N TYR A 175 11.42 -11.64 -7.19
CA TYR A 175 11.56 -12.43 -5.97
C TYR A 175 11.39 -11.57 -4.71
N LEU A 176 12.01 -10.39 -4.65
CA LEU A 176 11.92 -9.52 -3.47
C LEU A 176 10.58 -8.78 -3.33
N GLN A 177 9.83 -8.59 -4.41
CA GLN A 177 8.47 -8.04 -4.34
C GLN A 177 7.43 -9.08 -3.92
N GLY A 178 7.74 -10.34 -4.22
CA GLY A 178 6.90 -11.50 -3.99
C GLY A 178 6.08 -11.87 -5.21
#